data_AF-A0A1I3RS30-F1
#
_entry.id   AF-A0A1I3RS30-F1
#
_cell.length_a   1.000
_cell.length_b   1.000
_cell.length_c   1.000
_cell.angle_alpha   90.00
_cell.angle_beta   90.00
_cell.angle_gamma   90.00
#
_symmetry.space_group_name_H-M   'P 1'
#
loop_
_entity.id
_entity.type
_entity.pdbx_description
1 polymer ?
#
loop_
_entity_poly.entity_id
_entity_poly.type
_entity_poly.pdbx_seq_one_letter_code
_entity_poly.pdbx_strand_id
1 'polypeptide(L)'
;MTIRDEVWNEVITTLATEGEFRIKDLDLDEEQKYTVRRCLQEMEDQGWVTRSSKQSPIYRTGWKMKLIMNQASDEEDAETELTEE
;
A
#
# COMPACT_ATOMS: atom_id res chain seq x y z
N MET A 1 18.26 3.62 -6.34
CA MET A 1 16.90 3.08 -6.13
C MET A 1 16.37 2.63 -7.48
N THR A 2 15.62 1.53 -7.56
CA THR A 2 14.96 1.16 -8.81
C THR A 2 13.56 1.75 -8.85
N ILE A 3 13.02 1.98 -10.05
CA ILE A 3 11.63 2.40 -10.22
C ILE A 3 10.63 1.49 -9.49
N ARG A 4 10.93 0.19 -9.39
CA ARG A 4 10.07 -0.75 -8.68
C ARG A 4 10.00 -0.37 -7.20
N ASP A 5 11.14 -0.07 -6.59
CA ASP A 5 11.20 0.30 -5.17
C ASP A 5 10.42 1.59 -4.92
N GLU A 6 10.52 2.56 -5.83
CA GLU A 6 9.76 3.82 -5.77
C GLU A 6 8.24 3.58 -5.84
N VAL A 7 7.79 2.76 -6.80
CA VAL A 7 6.36 2.41 -6.92
C VAL A 7 5.86 1.69 -5.67
N TRP A 8 6.64 0.75 -5.13
CA TRP A 8 6.26 0.03 -3.92
C TRP A 8 6.17 0.96 -2.71
N ASN A 9 7.15 1.84 -2.55
CA ASN A 9 7.18 2.79 -1.45
C ASN A 9 5.99 3.75 -1.51
N GLU A 10 5.73 4.33 -2.69
CA GLU A 10 4.62 5.26 -2.89
C GLU A 10 3.28 4.57 -2.60
N VAL A 11 3.03 3.41 -3.22
CA VAL A 11 1.77 2.67 -3.03
C VAL A 11 1.53 2.28 -1.57
N ILE A 12 2.54 1.79 -0.87
CA ILE A 12 2.42 1.42 0.54
C ILE A 12 2.12 2.66 1.39
N THR A 13 2.81 3.77 1.13
CA THR A 13 2.63 5.02 1.86
C THR A 13 1.22 5.56 1.64
N THR A 14 0.77 5.68 0.39
CA THR A 14 -0.60 6.15 0.06
C THR A 14 -1.66 5.24 0.66
N LEU A 15 -1.46 3.91 0.65
CA LEU A 15 -2.41 2.99 1.29
C LEU A 15 -2.43 3.12 2.81
N ALA A 16 -1.30 3.41 3.45
CA ALA A 16 -1.22 3.63 4.88
C ALA A 16 -1.93 4.91 5.32
N THR A 17 -1.87 5.96 4.49
CA THR A 17 -2.47 7.26 4.81
C THR A 17 -3.93 7.39 4.37
N GLU A 18 -4.26 6.92 3.16
CA GLU A 18 -5.56 7.15 2.52
C GLU A 18 -6.44 5.89 2.43
N GLY A 19 -5.83 4.69 2.51
CA GLY A 19 -6.54 3.40 2.44
C GLY A 19 -6.97 2.95 1.03
N GLU A 20 -7.05 3.88 0.07
CA GLU A 20 -7.28 3.58 -1.34
C GLU A 20 -6.61 4.61 -2.25
N PHE A 21 -6.33 4.25 -3.50
CA PHE A 21 -5.73 5.15 -4.48
C PHE A 21 -6.11 4.78 -5.91
N ARG A 22 -5.86 5.70 -6.86
CA ARG A 22 -5.83 5.41 -8.30
C ARG A 22 -4.44 5.64 -8.83
N ILE A 23 -4.07 4.95 -9.91
CA ILE A 23 -2.72 5.08 -10.52
C ILE A 23 -2.37 6.52 -10.85
N LYS A 24 -3.37 7.31 -11.28
CA LYS A 24 -3.20 8.73 -11.64
C LYS A 24 -2.99 9.66 -10.45
N ASP A 25 -3.24 9.18 -9.24
CA ASP A 25 -3.10 9.94 -8.00
C ASP A 25 -1.71 9.70 -7.38
N LEU A 26 -0.96 8.72 -7.89
CA LEU A 26 0.44 8.47 -7.49
C LEU A 26 1.36 9.48 -8.19
N ASP A 27 2.31 10.04 -7.44
CA ASP A 27 3.33 10.96 -7.97
C ASP A 27 4.44 10.18 -8.70
N LEU A 28 4.06 9.47 -9.76
CA LEU A 28 4.94 8.62 -10.56
C LEU A 28 4.96 9.08 -12.01
N ASP A 29 6.11 8.92 -12.65
CA ASP A 29 6.31 9.34 -14.04
C ASP A 29 5.38 8.57 -15.00
N GLU A 30 4.63 9.31 -15.82
CA GLU A 30 3.71 8.75 -16.81
C GLU A 30 4.42 7.91 -17.88
N GLU A 31 5.69 8.19 -18.17
CA GLU A 31 6.50 7.41 -19.11
C GLU A 31 6.67 5.95 -18.67
N GLN A 32 6.44 5.68 -17.38
CA GLN A 32 6.70 4.39 -16.76
C GLN A 32 5.42 3.61 -16.42
N LYS A 33 4.26 4.04 -16.95
CA LYS A 33 2.94 3.42 -16.75
C LYS A 33 2.92 1.89 -16.90
N TYR A 34 3.71 1.32 -17.81
CA TYR A 34 3.78 -0.15 -17.98
C TYR A 34 4.40 -0.83 -16.76
N THR A 35 5.50 -0.27 -16.26
CA THR A 35 6.21 -0.79 -15.08
C THR A 35 5.36 -0.63 -13.83
N VAL A 36 4.70 0.51 -13.65
CA VAL A 36 3.75 0.75 -12.53
C VAL A 36 2.65 -0.31 -12.53
N ARG A 37 2.01 -0.55 -13.67
CA ARG A 37 0.96 -1.59 -13.79
C ARG A 37 1.46 -2.99 -13.48
N ARG A 38 2.66 -3.34 -13.94
CA ARG A 38 3.27 -4.64 -13.64
C ARG A 38 3.53 -4.80 -12.15
N CYS A 39 4.04 -3.75 -11.49
CA CYS A 39 4.28 -3.77 -10.05
C CYS A 39 2.97 -3.89 -9.27
N LEU A 40 1.94 -3.13 -9.65
CA LEU A 40 0.61 -3.21 -9.01
C LEU A 40 -0.03 -4.59 -9.15
N GLN A 41 0.14 -5.23 -10.31
CA GLN A 41 -0.34 -6.60 -10.50
C GLN A 41 0.42 -7.58 -9.60
N GLU A 42 1.74 -7.45 -9.50
CA GLU A 42 2.55 -8.26 -8.59
C GLU A 42 2.17 -8.03 -7.12
N MET A 43 1.90 -6.78 -6.73
CA MET A 43 1.42 -6.43 -5.38
C MET A 43 0.02 -7.01 -5.11
N GLU A 44 -0.87 -7.03 -6.12
CA GLU A 44 -2.20 -7.64 -6.03
C GLU A 44 -2.10 -9.15 -5.86
N ASP A 45 -1.28 -9.82 -6.70
CA ASP A 45 -1.02 -11.25 -6.63
C ASP A 45 -0.41 -11.67 -5.28
N GLN A 46 0.43 -10.80 -4.71
CA GLN A 46 1.02 -11.00 -3.40
C GLN A 46 0.08 -10.64 -2.24
N GLY A 47 -1.06 -9.99 -2.49
CA GLY A 47 -2.04 -9.64 -1.46
C GLY A 47 -1.81 -8.31 -0.72
N TRP A 48 -0.92 -7.46 -1.22
CA TRP A 48 -0.67 -6.11 -0.67
C TRP A 48 -1.78 -5.13 -1.03
N VAL A 49 -2.27 -5.23 -2.26
CA VAL A 49 -3.37 -4.40 -2.76
C VAL A 49 -4.51 -5.28 -3.28
N THR A 50 -5.70 -4.71 -3.42
CA THR A 50 -6.85 -5.40 -4.00
C THR A 50 -7.72 -4.41 -4.77
N ARG A 51 -8.51 -4.90 -5.71
CA ARG A 51 -9.48 -4.10 -6.46
C ARG A 51 -10.74 -4.93 -6.72
N SER A 52 -11.87 -4.25 -6.86
CA SER A 52 -13.16 -4.91 -7.05
C SER A 52 -13.24 -5.72 -8.36
N SER A 53 -12.46 -5.35 -9.37
CA SER A 53 -12.37 -6.06 -10.65
C SER A 53 -11.09 -5.67 -11.39
N LYS A 54 -10.68 -6.47 -12.39
CA LYS A 54 -9.47 -6.18 -13.20
C LYS A 54 -9.53 -4.86 -13.97
N GLN A 55 -10.70 -4.28 -14.15
CA GLN A 55 -10.92 -3.00 -14.83
C GLN A 55 -11.11 -1.83 -13.87
N SER A 56 -11.24 -2.11 -12.55
CA SER A 56 -11.38 -1.07 -11.55
C SER A 56 -10.14 -0.17 -11.54
N PRO A 57 -10.31 1.16 -11.64
CA PRO A 57 -9.21 2.10 -11.54
C PRO A 57 -8.78 2.36 -10.10
N ILE A 58 -9.58 1.90 -9.12
CA ILE A 58 -9.36 2.09 -7.69
C ILE A 58 -8.74 0.82 -7.11
N TYR A 59 -7.64 1.01 -6.38
CA TYR A 59 -6.95 0.01 -5.58
C TYR A 59 -7.18 0.31 -4.11
N ARG A 60 -7.30 -0.74 -3.30
CA ARG A 60 -7.54 -0.69 -1.86
C ARG A 60 -6.56 -1.57 -1.12
N THR A 61 -6.49 -1.41 0.19
CA THR A 61 -5.68 -2.24 1.09
C THR A 61 -5.98 -3.73 0.94
N GLY A 62 -4.96 -4.50 0.56
CA GLY A 62 -5.01 -5.96 0.49
C GLY A 62 -4.89 -6.61 1.87
N TRP A 63 -5.08 -7.93 1.94
CA TRP A 63 -5.14 -8.66 3.21
C TRP A 63 -3.81 -8.64 3.99
N LYS A 64 -2.65 -8.64 3.30
CA LYS A 64 -1.35 -8.53 3.98
C LYS A 64 -1.16 -7.18 4.62
N MET A 65 -1.50 -6.12 3.89
CA MET A 65 -1.36 -4.76 4.38
C MET A 65 -2.26 -4.53 5.60
N LYS A 66 -3.50 -5.05 5.58
CA LYS A 66 -4.40 -5.02 6.75
C LYS A 66 -3.81 -5.75 7.97
N LEU A 67 -3.19 -6.91 7.76
CA LEU A 67 -2.57 -7.67 8.85
C LEU A 67 -1.46 -6.87 9.52
N ILE A 68 -0.59 -6.24 8.73
CA ILE A 68 0.53 -5.43 9.22
C ILE A 68 0.01 -4.17 9.93
N MET A 69 -0.95 -3.47 9.33
CA MET A 69 -1.55 -2.27 9.94
C MET A 69 -2.20 -2.59 11.29
N ASN A 70 -2.87 -3.74 11.41
CA ASN A 70 -3.48 -4.15 12.68
C ASN A 70 -2.43 -4.43 13.75
N GLN A 71 -1.30 -5.05 13.38
CA GLN A 71 -0.21 -5.31 14.32
C GLN A 71 0.48 -4.02 14.78
N ALA A 72 0.64 -3.03 13.90
CA ALA A 72 1.22 -1.74 14.27
C ALA A 72 0.34 -0.98 15.27
N SER A 73 -0.99 -1.11 15.17
CA SER A 73 -1.91 -0.51 16.16
C SER A 73 -1.80 -1.17 17.54
N ASP A 74 -1.58 -2.49 17.61
CA ASP A 74 -1.45 -3.20 18.88
C ASP A 74 -0.15 -2.86 19.64
N GLU A 75 0.91 -2.39 18.95
CA GLU A 75 2.18 -1.99 19.58
C GLU A 75 2.14 -0.59 20.23
N GLU A 76 1.37 0.36 19.68
CA GLU A 76 1.24 1.71 20.26
C GLU A 76 0.49 1.70 21.61
N ASP A 77 -0.45 0.78 21.79
CA ASP A 77 -1.18 0.61 23.05
C ASP A 77 -0.29 0.03 24.17
N ALA A 78 0.76 -0.73 23.84
CA ALA A 78 1.61 -1.43 24.82
C ALA A 78 2.68 -0.53 25.47
N GLU A 79 3.14 0.53 24.81
CA GLU A 79 4.14 1.45 25.39
C GLU A 79 3.53 2.41 26.43
N THR A 80 2.22 2.67 26.37
CA THR A 80 1.56 3.64 27.26
C THR A 80 1.39 3.08 28.68
N GLU A 81 1.26 1.76 28.85
CA GLU A 81 1.07 1.11 30.16
C GLU A 81 2.36 1.01 30.99
N LEU A 82 3.55 1.21 30.41
CA LEU A 82 4.84 1.06 31.10
C LEU A 82 5.35 2.34 31.78
N THR A 83 4.70 3.49 31.54
CA THR A 83 5.07 4.78 32.15
C THR A 83 4.22 5.19 33.35
N GLU A 84 3.21 4.41 33.72
CA GLU A 84 2.31 4.70 34.86
C GLU A 84 2.53 3.82 36.11
N GLU A 85 3.60 3.03 36.19
CA GLU A 85 4.03 2.33 37.44
C GLU A 85 5.22 3.00 38.16
#